data_AF-A0AAN9G5V6-F1
#
_entry.id   AF-A0AAN9G5V6-F1
#
_cell.length_a   1.000
_cell.length_b   1.000
_cell.length_c   1.000
_cell.angle_alpha   90.00
_cell.angle_beta   90.00
_cell.angle_gamma   90.00
#
_symmetry.space_group_name_H-M   'P 1'
#
loop_
_entity.id
_entity.type
_entity.pdbx_description
1 polymer ?
#
loop_
_entity_poly.entity_id
_entity_poly.type
_entity_poly.pdbx_seq_one_letter_code
_entity_poly.pdbx_strand_id
1 'polypeptide(L)'
;MAGVGWSSLALMLLILVCVSSTVPPHNETGWLYQECGSNRKCPSSANAVCMARQCTCPIGRFFSVSDATCVQSCSDADLLDAFVRYPGAVVTLPTLGIPTYGGTEQDCLDACQLDASCAAVAFEQVGTLTVCRLHTHPAANSYVRYFFGVPTHVHLQRMCA
;
A
#
# COMPACT_ATOMS: atom_id res chain seq x y z
N MET A 1 -7.41 -12.78 -64.77
CA MET A 1 -8.31 -13.93 -64.56
C MET A 1 -8.15 -14.33 -63.09
N ALA A 2 -8.80 -13.64 -62.15
CA ALA A 2 -10.20 -13.82 -61.74
C ALA A 2 -10.53 -15.26 -61.31
N GLY A 3 -10.68 -15.46 -60.01
CA GLY A 3 -11.19 -16.68 -59.38
C GLY A 3 -11.39 -16.42 -57.88
N VAL A 4 -12.66 -16.28 -57.49
CA VAL A 4 -13.17 -15.77 -56.20
C VAL A 4 -13.81 -16.91 -55.39
N GLY A 5 -13.64 -16.88 -54.06
CA GLY A 5 -14.59 -17.36 -53.03
C GLY A 5 -14.66 -18.87 -52.75
N TRP A 6 -15.01 -19.37 -51.56
CA TRP A 6 -15.49 -18.76 -50.31
C TRP A 6 -15.37 -19.76 -49.12
N SER A 7 -15.16 -19.21 -47.92
CA SER A 7 -15.78 -19.56 -46.63
C SER A 7 -15.62 -20.94 -45.98
N SER A 8 -14.94 -20.94 -44.82
CA SER A 8 -15.31 -21.64 -43.56
C SER A 8 -14.46 -21.02 -42.44
N LEU A 9 -14.92 -19.98 -41.73
CA LEU A 9 -15.65 -20.05 -40.44
C LEU A 9 -15.02 -20.99 -39.39
N ALA A 10 -14.10 -20.45 -38.59
CA ALA A 10 -13.87 -20.78 -37.18
C ALA A 10 -13.01 -19.64 -36.63
N LEU A 11 -13.58 -18.56 -36.07
CA LEU A 11 -14.12 -18.49 -34.72
C LEU A 11 -13.10 -19.02 -33.70
N MET A 12 -12.40 -18.12 -33.03
CA MET A 12 -11.83 -18.18 -31.67
C MET A 12 -10.60 -17.26 -31.65
N LEU A 13 -10.41 -16.33 -30.73
CA LEU A 13 -11.23 -15.77 -29.66
C LEU A 13 -10.39 -14.55 -29.22
N LEU A 14 -11.04 -13.43 -28.93
CA LEU A 14 -10.42 -12.23 -28.37
C LEU A 14 -9.55 -12.58 -27.15
N ILE A 15 -8.25 -12.41 -27.24
CA ILE A 15 -7.44 -12.16 -26.05
C ILE A 15 -7.34 -10.64 -25.93
N LEU A 16 -8.42 -10.04 -25.43
CA LEU A 16 -8.30 -8.84 -24.63
C LEU A 16 -7.39 -9.22 -23.46
N VAL A 17 -6.11 -8.90 -23.54
CA VAL A 17 -5.28 -8.83 -22.35
C VAL A 17 -5.81 -7.62 -21.59
N CYS A 18 -6.83 -7.86 -20.75
CA CYS A 18 -7.06 -7.03 -19.60
C CYS A 18 -5.75 -7.08 -18.81
N VAL A 19 -4.89 -6.07 -18.97
CA VAL A 19 -3.87 -5.80 -17.98
C VAL A 19 -4.67 -5.41 -16.74
N SER A 20 -4.94 -6.41 -15.92
CA SER A 20 -5.59 -6.27 -14.64
C SER A 20 -4.90 -5.14 -13.91
N SER A 21 -5.67 -4.11 -13.56
CA SER A 21 -5.29 -3.14 -12.55
C SER A 21 -4.56 -3.87 -11.43
N THR A 22 -3.42 -3.32 -11.00
CA THR A 22 -2.63 -3.78 -9.86
C THR A 22 -3.46 -3.68 -8.58
N VAL A 23 -4.40 -4.61 -8.42
CA VAL A 23 -5.00 -4.92 -7.14
C VAL A 23 -3.93 -5.74 -6.41
N PRO A 24 -3.48 -5.30 -5.22
CA PRO A 24 -2.48 -6.05 -4.47
C PRO A 24 -2.98 -7.49 -4.25
N PRO A 25 -2.07 -8.47 -4.10
CA PRO A 25 -2.46 -9.86 -3.93
C PRO A 25 -3.50 -9.95 -2.82
N HIS A 26 -4.73 -10.30 -3.18
CA HIS A 26 -5.79 -10.49 -2.22
C HIS A 26 -5.32 -11.60 -1.27
N ASN A 27 -5.08 -11.20 -0.04
CA ASN A 27 -4.94 -12.10 1.10
C ASN A 27 -6.11 -13.09 1.08
N GLU A 28 -5.84 -14.40 0.97
CA GLU A 28 -6.90 -15.43 0.98
C GLU A 28 -7.69 -15.46 2.31
N THR A 29 -7.17 -14.84 3.37
CA THR A 29 -7.92 -14.64 4.64
C THR A 29 -8.80 -13.37 4.66
N GLY A 30 -8.62 -12.45 3.70
CA GLY A 30 -9.53 -11.34 3.42
C GLY A 30 -9.78 -10.32 4.55
N TRP A 31 -8.97 -10.33 5.62
CA TRP A 31 -9.23 -9.48 6.80
C TRP A 31 -8.70 -8.05 6.66
N LEU A 32 -7.66 -7.85 5.86
CA LEU A 32 -7.07 -6.54 5.63
C LEU A 32 -8.12 -5.63 4.98
N TYR A 33 -8.30 -4.43 5.56
CA TYR A 33 -9.32 -3.44 5.20
C TYR A 33 -10.78 -3.81 5.50
N GLN A 34 -11.06 -4.90 6.23
CA GLN A 34 -12.42 -5.16 6.71
C GLN A 34 -12.91 -4.04 7.62
N GLU A 35 -14.20 -3.69 7.51
CA GLU A 35 -14.80 -2.68 8.36
C GLU A 35 -14.83 -3.11 9.83
N CYS A 36 -14.47 -2.20 10.71
CA CYS A 36 -14.42 -2.45 12.14
C CYS A 36 -14.89 -1.23 12.95
N GLY A 37 -15.57 -1.49 14.06
CA GLY A 37 -15.88 -0.48 15.09
C GLY A 37 -14.92 -0.51 16.28
N SER A 38 -14.16 -1.60 16.44
CA SER A 38 -13.16 -1.78 17.50
C SER A 38 -12.19 -2.91 17.14
N ASN A 39 -11.06 -2.98 17.84
CA ASN A 39 -10.03 -4.00 17.63
C ASN A 39 -10.56 -5.45 17.73
N ARG A 40 -11.66 -5.68 18.45
CA ARG A 40 -12.26 -7.01 18.61
C ARG A 40 -12.84 -7.60 17.33
N LYS A 41 -13.11 -6.76 16.33
CA LYS A 41 -13.59 -7.20 15.01
C LYS A 41 -12.45 -7.65 14.09
N CYS A 42 -11.22 -7.27 14.42
CA CYS A 42 -10.03 -7.65 13.66
C CYS A 42 -9.41 -8.93 14.24
N PRO A 43 -8.80 -9.79 13.40
CA PRO A 43 -8.20 -11.03 13.86
C PRO A 43 -7.03 -10.78 14.81
N SER A 44 -7.23 -11.13 16.08
CA SER A 44 -6.19 -10.99 17.11
C SER A 44 -5.01 -11.93 16.87
N SER A 45 -5.24 -13.09 16.24
CA SER A 45 -4.18 -14.03 15.82
C SER A 45 -3.21 -13.41 14.81
N ALA A 46 -3.68 -12.46 14.00
CA ALA A 46 -2.85 -11.73 13.03
C ALA A 46 -2.19 -10.48 13.61
N ASN A 47 -2.40 -10.17 14.91
CA ASN A 47 -2.01 -8.91 15.53
C ASN A 47 -2.61 -7.67 14.85
N ALA A 48 -3.79 -7.80 14.25
CA ALA A 48 -4.48 -6.71 13.56
C ALA A 48 -5.17 -5.74 14.54
N VAL A 49 -5.26 -4.47 14.15
CA VAL A 49 -5.95 -3.40 14.91
C VAL A 49 -6.98 -2.70 14.04
N CYS A 50 -7.97 -2.11 14.69
CA CYS A 50 -8.98 -1.30 14.02
C CYS A 50 -8.50 0.15 13.97
N MET A 51 -8.14 0.62 12.77
CA MET A 51 -7.69 1.99 12.54
C MET A 51 -8.51 2.62 11.43
N ALA A 52 -9.00 3.84 11.63
CA ALA A 52 -9.86 4.53 10.67
C ALA A 52 -11.06 3.68 10.16
N ARG A 53 -11.65 2.87 11.06
CA ARG A 53 -12.73 1.92 10.78
C ARG A 53 -12.36 0.75 9.85
N GLN A 54 -11.07 0.47 9.69
CA GLN A 54 -10.57 -0.65 8.90
C GLN A 54 -9.57 -1.49 9.70
N CYS A 55 -9.64 -2.81 9.53
CA CYS A 55 -8.65 -3.72 10.08
C CYS A 55 -7.34 -3.59 9.31
N THR A 56 -6.28 -3.20 10.00
CA THR A 56 -4.94 -3.02 9.44
C THR A 56 -3.90 -3.55 10.40
N CYS A 57 -2.66 -3.73 9.92
CA CYS A 57 -1.56 -3.91 10.85
C CYS A 57 -1.32 -2.63 11.63
N PRO A 58 -0.87 -2.70 12.90
CA PRO A 58 -0.42 -1.51 13.60
C PRO A 58 0.63 -0.77 12.78
N ILE A 59 0.53 0.56 12.74
CA ILE A 59 1.64 1.39 12.24
C ILE A 59 2.89 0.99 13.01
N GLY A 60 3.98 0.68 12.32
CA GLY A 60 5.17 0.06 12.93
C GLY A 60 5.40 -1.41 12.56
N ARG A 61 4.44 -2.06 11.91
CA ARG A 61 4.55 -3.48 11.52
C ARG A 61 4.22 -3.67 10.05
N PHE A 62 4.94 -4.59 9.40
CA PHE A 62 4.67 -5.00 8.04
C PHE A 62 3.50 -5.99 8.01
N PHE A 63 2.68 -5.90 6.97
CA PHE A 63 1.74 -6.97 6.65
C PHE A 63 2.49 -8.02 5.82
N SER A 64 2.64 -9.23 6.38
CA SER A 64 3.18 -10.40 5.67
C SER A 64 2.07 -10.99 4.81
N VAL A 65 2.28 -11.06 3.50
CA VAL A 65 1.33 -11.62 2.54
C VAL A 65 1.31 -13.15 2.66
N SER A 66 2.47 -13.80 2.84
CA SER A 66 2.60 -15.24 3.05
C SER A 66 1.90 -15.73 4.31
N ASP A 67 2.09 -15.05 5.44
CA ASP A 67 1.53 -15.48 6.72
C ASP A 67 0.12 -14.89 6.99
N ALA A 68 -0.29 -13.87 6.22
CA ALA A 68 -1.47 -13.06 6.49
C ALA A 68 -1.50 -12.48 7.91
N THR A 69 -0.32 -12.12 8.47
CA THR A 69 -0.17 -11.56 9.82
C THR A 69 0.71 -10.31 9.83
N CYS A 70 0.69 -9.58 10.95
CA CYS A 70 1.52 -8.39 11.15
C CYS A 70 2.85 -8.75 11.81
N VAL A 71 3.93 -8.62 11.05
CA VAL A 71 5.30 -8.96 11.45
C VAL A 71 6.11 -7.71 11.79
N GLN A 72 7.07 -7.84 12.71
CA GLN A 72 7.87 -6.71 13.19
C GLN A 72 9.01 -6.32 12.24
N SER A 73 9.53 -7.29 11.50
CA SER A 73 10.66 -7.13 10.60
C SER A 73 10.34 -7.72 9.24
N CYS A 74 10.86 -7.09 8.19
CA CYS A 74 10.88 -7.57 6.82
C CYS A 74 12.29 -7.32 6.28
N SER A 75 12.85 -8.27 5.54
CA SER A 75 14.15 -8.04 4.91
C SER A 75 13.96 -7.15 3.67
N ASP A 76 14.99 -6.40 3.28
CA ASP A 76 14.93 -5.55 2.08
C ASP A 76 14.62 -6.37 0.81
N ALA A 77 15.01 -7.66 0.79
CA ALA A 77 14.74 -8.57 -0.32
C ALA A 77 13.28 -9.06 -0.37
N ASP A 78 12.58 -9.02 0.77
CA ASP A 78 11.18 -9.45 0.89
C ASP A 78 10.19 -8.27 0.89
N LEU A 79 10.69 -7.03 0.83
CA LEU A 79 9.86 -5.84 0.69
C LEU A 79 9.17 -5.82 -0.67
N LEU A 80 7.84 -5.75 -0.64
CA LEU A 80 7.01 -5.69 -1.83
C LEU A 80 6.73 -4.25 -2.26
N ASP A 81 6.53 -4.04 -3.56
CA ASP A 81 6.01 -2.79 -4.14
C ASP A 81 4.49 -2.64 -3.97
N ALA A 82 3.97 -3.16 -2.86
CA ALA A 82 2.58 -3.08 -2.44
C ALA A 82 2.51 -2.43 -1.06
N PHE A 83 1.49 -1.61 -0.81
CA PHE A 83 1.43 -0.80 0.41
C PHE A 83 0.13 -1.00 1.20
N VAL A 84 0.27 -1.08 2.52
CA VAL A 84 -0.82 -0.90 3.47
C VAL A 84 -1.06 0.59 3.67
N ARG A 85 -2.29 1.04 3.46
CA ARG A 85 -2.68 2.46 3.54
C ARG A 85 -3.32 2.79 4.89
N TYR A 86 -2.85 3.86 5.51
CA TYR A 86 -3.32 4.40 6.78
C TYR A 86 -3.85 5.83 6.59
N PRO A 87 -5.16 5.98 6.28
CA PRO A 87 -5.76 7.29 6.05
C PRO A 87 -5.79 8.12 7.34
N GLY A 88 -5.45 9.40 7.23
CA GLY A 88 -5.42 10.32 8.36
C GLY A 88 -4.30 10.01 9.35
N ALA A 89 -3.25 9.30 8.96
CA ALA A 89 -2.05 9.11 9.77
C ALA A 89 -0.85 9.70 9.04
N VAL A 90 0.04 10.39 9.75
CA VAL A 90 1.31 10.88 9.22
C VAL A 90 2.41 10.53 10.19
N VAL A 91 3.42 9.84 9.66
CA VAL A 91 4.64 9.53 10.37
C VAL A 91 5.66 10.61 10.04
N THR A 92 6.22 11.22 11.07
CA THR A 92 7.06 12.42 10.88
C THR A 92 8.55 12.16 10.97
N LEU A 93 8.96 11.17 11.77
CA LEU A 93 10.36 10.81 12.02
C LEU A 93 10.46 9.33 12.46
N PRO A 94 11.61 8.65 12.25
CA PRO A 94 12.78 9.12 11.51
C PRO A 94 12.54 9.04 9.99
N THR A 95 13.02 10.02 9.21
CA THR A 95 12.89 10.03 7.74
C THR A 95 14.18 9.58 7.08
N LEU A 96 14.05 8.96 5.90
CA LEU A 96 15.13 8.75 4.96
C LEU A 96 15.35 10.06 4.19
N GLY A 97 16.53 10.65 4.38
CA GLY A 97 16.91 11.89 3.70
C GLY A 97 16.06 13.12 4.06
N ILE A 98 16.08 14.09 3.14
CA ILE A 98 15.33 15.34 3.25
C ILE A 98 13.94 15.13 2.65
N PRO A 99 12.86 15.57 3.32
CA PRO A 99 11.51 15.54 2.75
C PRO A 99 11.45 16.25 1.39
N THR A 100 10.71 15.67 0.46
CA THR A 100 10.44 16.31 -0.84
C THR A 100 9.17 17.16 -0.73
N TYR A 101 9.15 18.28 -1.46
CA TYR A 101 8.07 19.26 -1.43
C TYR A 101 7.47 19.40 -2.82
N GLY A 102 6.14 19.43 -2.89
CA GLY A 102 5.41 19.36 -4.16
C GLY A 102 5.25 17.93 -4.67
N GLY A 103 4.44 17.77 -5.72
CA GLY A 103 4.10 16.46 -6.30
C GLY A 103 2.86 15.81 -5.69
N THR A 104 2.58 14.59 -6.15
CA THR A 104 1.42 13.77 -5.82
C THR A 104 1.76 12.63 -4.86
N GLU A 105 0.74 11.95 -4.31
CA GLU A 105 0.92 10.73 -3.52
C GLU A 105 1.69 9.66 -4.33
N GLN A 106 1.44 9.58 -5.65
CA GLN A 106 2.10 8.61 -6.53
C GLN A 106 3.58 8.91 -6.73
N ASP A 107 3.97 10.18 -6.93
CA ASP A 107 5.38 10.56 -7.05
C ASP A 107 6.18 10.14 -5.81
N CYS A 108 5.54 10.18 -4.63
CA CYS A 108 6.13 9.75 -3.37
C CYS A 108 6.32 8.22 -3.29
N LEU A 109 5.33 7.46 -3.79
CA LEU A 109 5.41 6.00 -3.86
C LEU A 109 6.48 5.55 -4.86
N ASP A 110 6.54 6.19 -6.03
CA ASP A 110 7.55 5.89 -7.06
C ASP A 110 8.96 6.16 -6.53
N ALA A 111 9.16 7.28 -5.83
CA ALA A 111 10.44 7.58 -5.18
C ALA A 111 10.83 6.53 -4.11
N CYS A 112 9.86 6.00 -3.36
CA CYS A 112 10.09 4.93 -2.41
C CYS A 112 10.48 3.62 -3.08
N GLN A 113 9.80 3.24 -4.17
CA GLN A 113 10.08 2.00 -4.89
C GLN A 113 11.47 2.00 -5.55
N LEU A 114 12.00 3.18 -5.90
CA LEU A 114 13.36 3.32 -6.42
C LEU A 114 14.46 3.15 -5.36
N ASP A 115 14.11 3.23 -4.07
CA ASP A 115 15.03 3.01 -2.95
C ASP A 115 14.70 1.70 -2.24
N ALA A 116 15.56 0.69 -2.42
CA ALA A 116 15.36 -0.64 -1.81
C ALA A 116 15.22 -0.61 -0.28
N SER A 117 15.78 0.41 0.38
CA SER A 117 15.67 0.58 1.83
C SER A 117 14.41 1.30 2.27
N CYS A 118 13.62 1.88 1.35
CA CYS A 118 12.37 2.53 1.70
C CYS A 118 11.30 1.49 2.05
N ALA A 119 10.85 1.54 3.30
CA ALA A 119 9.85 0.64 3.87
C ALA A 119 8.48 1.32 4.02
N ALA A 120 8.43 2.65 4.07
CA ALA A 120 7.18 3.39 4.20
C ALA A 120 7.30 4.83 3.71
N VAL A 121 6.15 5.43 3.40
CA VAL A 121 6.03 6.84 3.03
C VAL A 121 4.98 7.54 3.88
N ALA A 122 5.18 8.82 4.16
CA ALA A 122 4.16 9.70 4.69
C ALA A 122 3.95 10.86 3.72
N PHE A 123 2.70 11.04 3.30
CA PHE A 123 2.28 12.12 2.41
C PHE A 123 1.32 13.02 3.19
N GLU A 124 1.71 14.28 3.37
CA GLU A 124 0.94 15.29 4.10
C GLU A 124 0.76 16.55 3.25
N GLN A 125 -0.43 17.16 3.30
CA GLN A 125 -0.67 18.46 2.68
C GLN A 125 -0.67 19.57 3.74
N VAL A 126 0.24 20.52 3.60
CA VAL A 126 0.39 21.68 4.49
C VAL A 126 0.04 22.95 3.70
N GLY A 127 -1.21 23.40 3.85
CA GLY A 127 -1.74 24.51 3.05
C GLY A 127 -1.89 24.11 1.58
N THR A 128 -1.20 24.81 0.68
CA THR A 128 -1.14 24.47 -0.75
C THR A 128 0.04 23.58 -1.13
N LEU A 129 0.93 23.28 -0.18
CA LEU A 129 2.12 22.46 -0.40
C LEU A 129 1.84 21.01 0.00
N THR A 130 2.35 20.08 -0.79
CA THR A 130 2.44 18.67 -0.43
C THR A 130 3.86 18.37 0.07
N VAL A 131 3.96 17.50 1.06
CA VAL A 131 5.22 17.05 1.65
C VAL A 131 5.24 15.53 1.62
N CYS A 132 6.30 14.97 1.05
CA CYS A 132 6.55 13.54 1.00
C CYS A 132 7.77 13.21 1.87
N ARG A 133 7.63 12.20 2.72
CA ARG A 133 8.66 11.69 3.61
C ARG A 133 8.83 10.20 3.36
N LEU A 134 10.04 9.76 3.06
CA LEU A 134 10.39 8.36 2.96
C LEU A 134 10.90 7.86 4.33
N HIS A 135 10.77 6.57 4.61
CA HIS A 135 11.18 5.96 5.87
C HIS A 135 11.84 4.60 5.62
N THR A 136 12.93 4.29 6.33
CA THR A 136 13.61 2.98 6.21
C THR A 136 12.99 1.87 7.05
N HIS A 137 12.07 2.23 7.94
CA HIS A 137 11.41 1.31 8.84
C HIS A 137 9.92 1.66 8.88
N PRO A 138 9.03 0.71 9.19
CA PRO A 138 7.58 0.89 9.14
C PRO A 138 7.04 1.78 10.28
N ALA A 139 7.84 2.68 10.86
CA ALA A 139 7.45 3.60 11.95
C ALA A 139 7.40 3.00 13.37
N ALA A 140 8.07 1.87 13.63
CA ALA A 140 8.02 1.15 14.92
C ALA A 140 8.48 1.98 16.15
N ASN A 141 9.27 3.03 15.93
CA ASN A 141 9.76 3.96 16.97
C ASN A 141 9.48 5.42 16.62
N SER A 142 8.38 5.66 15.91
CA SER A 142 8.11 6.94 15.28
C SER A 142 7.02 7.75 15.96
N TYR A 143 7.10 9.06 15.80
CA TYR A 143 6.02 9.96 16.18
C TYR A 143 4.93 9.97 15.09
N VAL A 144 3.82 9.29 15.40
CA VAL A 144 2.62 9.22 14.56
C VAL A 144 1.65 10.33 14.95
N ARG A 145 1.24 11.15 13.99
CA ARG A 145 0.15 12.13 14.15
C ARG A 145 -1.09 11.65 13.43
N TYR A 146 -2.23 11.73 14.11
CA TYR A 146 -3.52 11.37 13.54
C TYR A 146 -4.32 12.62 13.18
N PHE A 147 -4.74 12.69 11.91
CA PHE A 147 -5.56 13.72 11.29
C PHE A 147 -6.86 13.09 10.80
N PHE A 148 -7.81 12.89 11.71
CA PHE A 148 -9.08 12.28 11.36
C PHE A 148 -9.86 13.16 10.37
N GLY A 149 -10.29 12.56 9.26
CA GLY A 149 -11.08 13.25 8.23
C GLY A 149 -10.27 14.08 7.22
N VAL A 150 -8.94 13.98 7.23
CA VAL A 150 -8.08 14.67 6.26
C VAL A 150 -7.53 13.67 5.25
N PRO A 151 -8.14 13.53 4.05
CA PRO A 151 -7.76 12.48 3.09
C PRO A 151 -6.36 12.69 2.49
N THR A 152 -5.86 13.92 2.55
CA THR A 152 -4.55 14.35 2.02
C THR A 152 -3.40 14.10 3.01
N HIS A 153 -3.71 13.47 4.15
CA HIS A 153 -2.74 13.00 5.13
C HIS A 153 -2.82 11.47 5.16
N VAL A 154 -1.76 10.82 4.73
CA VAL A 154 -1.72 9.36 4.62
C VAL A 154 -0.32 8.84 4.93
N HIS A 155 -0.30 7.71 5.62
CA HIS A 155 0.90 6.90 5.77
C HIS A 155 0.70 5.62 4.97
N LEU A 156 1.69 5.25 4.17
CA LEU A 156 1.67 4.01 3.40
C LEU A 156 2.91 3.20 3.76
N GLN A 157 2.74 1.95 4.18
CA GLN A 157 3.84 1.06 4.53
C GLN A 157 3.91 -0.08 3.52
N ARG A 158 5.10 -0.44 3.06
CA ARG A 158 5.26 -1.60 2.19
C ARG A 158 4.80 -2.89 2.89
N MET A 159 4.41 -3.87 2.08
CA MET A 159 4.10 -5.22 2.52
C MET A 159 5.36 -6.08 2.50
N CYS A 160 5.30 -7.23 3.19
CA CYS A 160 6.34 -8.24 3.17
C CYS A 160 5.85 -9.48 2.43
N ALA A 161 6.73 -10.13 1.66
CA ALA A 161 6.45 -11.37 0.95
C ALA A 161 6.09 -12.52 1.90
#